data_AF-A0A357F3B3-F1
#
_entry.id   AF-A0A357F3B3-F1
#
_cell.length_a   1.000
_cell.length_b   1.000
_cell.length_c   1.000
_cell.angle_alpha   90.00
_cell.angle_beta   90.00
_cell.angle_gamma   90.00
#
_symmetry.space_group_name_H-M   'P 1'
#
loop_
_entity.id
_entity.type
_entity.pdbx_description
1 polymer ?
#
loop_
_entity_poly.entity_id
_entity_poly.type
_entity_poly.pdbx_seq_one_letter_code
_entity_poly.pdbx_strand_id
1 'polypeptide(L)' 'MIKAILMDFNGVVINDEPIQHQAYRAAFAAEGIDVTDEEYYSRLGMDDRTFVSSIFEAAGKPADDEKVTAIAQAKN' A
#
# COMPACT_ATOMS: atom_id res chain seq x y z
N MET A 1 -35.31 -7.83 -1.50
CA MET A 1 -34.58 -8.04 -0.24
C MET A 1 -33.15 -8.43 -0.57
N ILE A 2 -32.16 -7.74 -0.02
CA ILE A 2 -30.76 -8.16 -0.09
C ILE A 2 -30.59 -9.43 0.75
N LYS A 3 -29.89 -10.44 0.22
CA LYS A 3 -29.67 -11.73 0.90
C LYS A 3 -28.26 -11.91 1.46
N ALA A 4 -27.30 -11.12 0.99
CA ALA A 4 -25.91 -11.13 1.44
C ALA A 4 -25.24 -9.79 1.14
N ILE A 5 -24.22 -9.46 1.93
CA ILE A 5 -23.32 -8.32 1.74
C ILE A 5 -21.90 -8.87 1.86
N LEU A 6 -21.03 -8.54 0.92
CA LEU A 6 -19.60 -8.77 1.02
C LEU A 6 -18.95 -7.45 1.40
N MET A 7 -18.24 -7.44 2.53
CA MET A 7 -17.54 -6.26 3.03
C MET A 7 -16.05 -6.51 2.91
N ASP A 8 -15.34 -5.49 2.43
CA ASP A 8 -13.90 -5.42 2.63
C ASP A 8 -13.59 -5.21 4.13
N PHE A 9 -12.33 -5.41 4.52
CA PHE A 9 -11.91 -5.32 5.91
C PHE A 9 -11.30 -3.95 6.23
N ASN A 10 -10.21 -3.60 5.56
CA ASN A 10 -9.47 -2.36 5.79
C ASN A 10 -10.29 -1.14 5.37
N GLY A 11 -10.36 -0.12 6.22
CA GLY A 11 -11.16 1.08 5.99
C GLY A 11 -12.69 0.88 5.95
N VAL A 12 -13.18 -0.36 6.04
CA VAL A 12 -14.61 -0.71 5.95
C VAL A 12 -15.13 -1.31 7.26
N VAL A 13 -14.52 -2.40 7.73
CA VAL A 13 -14.87 -3.01 9.03
C VAL A 13 -14.08 -2.35 10.16
N ILE A 14 -12.84 -1.95 9.90
CA ILE A 14 -11.97 -1.24 10.84
C ILE A 14 -11.32 -0.02 10.19
N ASN A 15 -10.99 1.00 10.99
CA ASN A 15 -10.32 2.21 10.52
C ASN A 15 -8.79 2.10 10.64
N ASP A 16 -8.19 1.16 9.90
CA ASP A 16 -6.75 0.88 9.96
C ASP A 16 -5.97 1.36 8.73
N GLU A 17 -6.62 1.92 7.71
CA GLU A 17 -5.96 2.54 6.56
C GLU A 17 -4.89 3.59 6.96
N PRO A 18 -5.13 4.46 7.97
CA PRO A 18 -4.08 5.38 8.41
C PRO A 18 -2.84 4.68 8.99
N ILE A 19 -3.02 3.51 9.61
CA ILE A 19 -1.93 2.71 10.19
C ILE A 19 -1.15 2.03 9.07
N GLN A 20 -1.85 1.43 8.10
CA GLN A 20 -1.27 0.81 6.93
C GLN A 20 -0.47 1.82 6.10
N HIS A 21 -1.03 3.02 5.88
CA HIS A 21 -0.35 4.11 5.20
C HIS A 21 0.92 4.55 5.92
N GLN A 22 0.88 4.70 7.25
CA GLN A 22 2.05 5.05 8.05
C GLN A 22 3.16 3.98 7.94
N ALA A 23 2.79 2.70 7.97
CA ALA A 23 3.73 1.60 7.79
C ALA A 23 4.41 1.64 6.41
N TYR A 24 3.63 1.87 5.35
CA TYR A 24 4.19 2.03 4.01
C TYR A 24 5.09 3.26 3.89
N ARG A 25 4.69 4.41 4.42
CA ARG A 25 5.56 5.61 4.47
C ARG A 25 6.90 5.30 5.13
N ALA A 26 6.89 4.57 6.26
CA ALA A 26 8.10 4.18 6.95
C ALA A 26 8.97 3.22 6.12
N ALA A 27 8.36 2.23 5.46
CA ALA A 27 9.07 1.27 4.61
C ALA A 27 9.73 1.96 3.40
N PHE A 28 9.03 2.90 2.77
CA PHE A 28 9.53 3.64 1.60
C PHE A 28 10.50 4.77 1.93
N ALA A 29 10.55 5.23 3.19
CA ALA A 29 11.45 6.30 3.61
C ALA A 29 12.93 5.98 3.34
N ALA A 30 13.34 4.72 3.51
CA ALA A 30 14.71 4.26 3.22
C ALA A 30 15.07 4.38 1.73
N GLU A 31 14.08 4.28 0.83
CA GLU A 31 14.25 4.47 -0.60
C GLU A 31 14.14 5.94 -1.01
N GLY A 32 13.93 6.86 -0.06
CA GLY A 32 13.72 8.29 -0.31
C GLY A 32 12.47 8.56 -1.13
N ILE A 33 11.40 7.79 -0.91
CA ILE A 33 10.07 8.00 -1.51
C ILE A 33 9.13 8.39 -0.38
N ASP A 34 8.49 9.56 -0.51
CA ASP A 34 7.40 9.96 0.38
C ASP A 34 6.07 9.56 -0.25
N VAL A 35 5.42 8.53 0.31
CA VAL A 35 4.11 8.09 -0.16
C VAL A 35 3.06 9.06 0.35
N THR A 36 2.57 9.94 -0.50
CA THR A 36 1.55 10.93 -0.13
C THR A 36 0.22 10.26 0.21
N ASP A 37 -0.66 10.98 0.91
CA ASP A 37 -2.03 10.51 1.19
C ASP A 37 -2.76 10.24 -0.13
N GLU A 38 -2.63 11.16 -1.11
CA GLU A 38 -3.24 11.01 -2.43
C GLU A 38 -2.75 9.75 -3.17
N GLU A 39 -1.45 9.47 -3.13
CA GLU A 39 -0.91 8.26 -3.75
C GLU A 39 -1.39 6.98 -3.07
N TYR A 40 -1.49 6.98 -1.74
CA TYR A 40 -1.98 5.84 -0.99
C TYR A 40 -3.46 5.58 -1.29
N TYR A 41 -4.31 6.60 -1.08
CA TYR A 41 -5.76 6.45 -1.20
C TYR A 41 -6.24 6.22 -2.64
N SER A 42 -5.48 6.68 -3.65
CA SER A 42 -5.79 6.38 -5.06
C SER A 42 -5.52 4.92 -5.46
N ARG A 43 -4.85 4.14 -4.60
CA ARG A 43 -4.43 2.75 -4.84
C ARG A 43 -5.09 1.73 -3.90
N LEU A 44 -6.11 2.14 -3.15
CA LEU A 44 -6.84 1.21 -2.27
C LEU A 44 -7.39 0.01 -3.05
N GLY A 45 -7.34 -1.15 -2.41
CA GLY A 45 -7.79 -2.43 -2.98
C GLY A 45 -6.75 -3.14 -3.86
N MET A 46 -5.57 -2.56 -4.08
CA MET A 46 -4.43 -3.29 -4.64
C MET A 46 -3.84 -4.26 -3.61
N ASP A 47 -3.32 -5.39 -4.07
CA ASP A 47 -2.47 -6.22 -3.22
C ASP A 47 -1.11 -5.53 -2.97
N ASP A 48 -0.42 -5.96 -1.91
CA ASP A 48 0.82 -5.32 -1.45
C ASP A 48 1.91 -5.25 -2.53
N ARG A 49 2.09 -6.28 -3.36
CA ARG A 49 3.14 -6.26 -4.40
C ARG A 49 2.79 -5.28 -5.50
N THR A 50 1.54 -5.28 -5.94
CA THR A 50 1.05 -4.34 -6.97
C THR A 50 1.14 -2.90 -6.46
N PHE A 51 0.74 -2.65 -5.22
CA PHE A 51 0.88 -1.35 -4.57
C PHE A 51 2.34 -0.88 -4.59
N VAL A 52 3.26 -1.72 -4.08
CA VAL A 52 4.67 -1.36 -3.97
C VAL A 52 5.30 -1.08 -5.33
N SER A 53 5.07 -1.93 -6.32
CA SER A 53 5.57 -1.73 -7.69
C SER A 53 5.05 -0.41 -8.29
N SER A 54 3.78 -0.10 -8.09
CA SER A 54 3.18 1.14 -8.64
C SER A 54 3.72 2.42 -8.00
N ILE A 55 4.21 2.36 -6.75
CA ILE A 55 4.86 3.48 -6.07
C ILE A 55 6.27 3.69 -6.64
N PHE A 56 7.04 2.62 -6.85
CA PHE A 56 8.34 2.72 -7.52
C PHE A 56 8.24 3.27 -8.94
N GLU A 57 7.24 2.80 -9.70
CA GLU A 57 6.95 3.30 -11.05
C GLU A 57 6.62 4.79 -11.04
N ALA A 58 5.71 5.23 -10.15
CA ALA A 58 5.35 6.64 -10.01
C ALA A 58 6.53 7.52 -9.58
N ALA A 59 7.42 6.98 -8.75
CA ALA A 59 8.66 7.65 -8.32
C ALA A 59 9.77 7.64 -9.40
N GLY A 60 9.56 6.96 -10.53
CA GLY A 60 10.57 6.80 -11.58
C GLY A 60 11.82 6.04 -11.13
N LYS A 61 11.69 5.21 -10.08
CA LYS A 61 12.80 4.45 -9.49
C LYS A 61 12.70 2.98 -9.88
N PRO A 62 13.75 2.37 -10.45
CA PRO A 62 13.72 0.96 -10.76
C PRO A 62 13.67 0.14 -9.47
N ALA A 63 12.81 -0.87 -9.44
CA ALA A 63 12.76 -1.89 -8.41
C ALA A 63 12.72 -3.26 -9.08
N ASP A 64 13.57 -4.16 -8.60
CA ASP A 64 13.49 -5.58 -8.94
C ASP A 64 12.51 -6.30 -7.99
N ASP A 65 12.21 -7.55 -8.32
CA ASP A 65 11.29 -8.39 -7.55
C ASP A 65 11.72 -8.57 -6.09
N GLU A 66 13.04 -8.59 -5.83
CA GLU A 66 13.59 -8.71 -4.48
C GLU A 66 13.30 -7.46 -3.66
N LYS A 67 13.54 -6.27 -4.22
CA LYS A 67 13.22 -5.00 -3.57
C LYS A 67 11.72 -4.83 -3.33
N VAL A 68 10.88 -5.15 -4.31
CA VAL A 68 9.42 -5.10 -4.15
C VAL A 68 8.97 -6.00 -3.00
N THR A 69 9.52 -7.22 -2.94
CA THR A 69 9.21 -8.18 -1.87
C THR A 69 9.68 -7.67 -0.50
N ALA A 70 10.88 -7.08 -0.43
CA ALA A 70 11.43 -6.55 0.81
C ALA A 70 10.58 -5.42 1.39
N ILE A 71 10.13 -4.46 0.56
CA ILE A 71 9.25 -3.37 1.01
C ILE A 71 7.88 -3.90 1.45
N ALA A 72 7.28 -4.83 0.68
CA ALA A 72 6.01 -5.44 1.04
C ALA A 72 6.07 -6.19 2.39
N GLN A 73 7.21 -6.82 2.70
CA GLN A 73 7.43 -7.52 3.96
C GLN A 73 7.76 -6.58 5.13
N ALA A 74 8.44 -5.46 4.88
CA ALA A 74 8.81 -4.50 5.92
C ALA A 74 7.61 -3.80 6.59
N LYS A 75 6.43 -3.88 5.98
CA LYS A 75 5.15 -3.40 6.54
C LYS A 75 4.66 -4.27 7.71
N ASN A 76 5.03 -5.55 7.78
CA ASN A 76 4.48 -6.55 8.71
C ASN A 76 5.33 -6.74 9.97
#